data_AF-A0AAX2UQC9-F1
#
_entry.id   AF-A0AAX2UQC9-F1
#
_cell.length_a   1.000
_cell.length_b   1.000
_cell.length_c   1.000
_cell.angle_alpha   90.00
_cell.angle_beta   90.00
_cell.angle_gamma   90.00
#
_symmetry.space_group_name_H-M   'P 1'
#
loop_
_entity.id
_entity.type
_entity.pdbx_description
1 polymer ?
#
loop_
_entity_poly.entity_id
_entity_poly.type
_entity_poly.pdbx_seq_one_letter_code
_entity_poly.pdbx_strand_id
1 'polypeptide(L)'
;MIALFVIVVMALLAAAMGRFLVDSGEKNTVEVRSVRALLVAQSGLEVALYRLFPKRTLAQPNPPAVCLATSPLSFASNPGLTNCQAVVRCATVPVTYNGSVTNGYRLESVGTCGSSDLNSANPDFAVSRTLMVEAYDGGTP
;
A
#
# COMPACT_ATOMS: atom_id res chain seq x y z
N MET A 1 5.85 -34.74 -46.25
CA MET A 1 6.64 -33.58 -45.79
C MET A 1 5.77 -32.39 -45.37
N ILE A 2 4.75 -32.00 -46.13
CA ILE A 2 3.87 -30.85 -45.81
C ILE A 2 3.12 -31.04 -44.49
N ALA A 3 2.61 -32.24 -44.19
CA ALA A 3 1.91 -32.51 -42.94
C ALA A 3 2.75 -32.25 -41.68
N LEU A 4 4.04 -32.62 -41.71
CA LEU A 4 4.96 -32.38 -40.60
C LEU A 4 5.21 -30.88 -40.40
N PHE A 5 5.35 -30.12 -41.48
CA PHE A 5 5.50 -28.67 -41.42
C PHE A 5 4.28 -28.00 -40.76
N VAL A 6 3.08 -28.39 -41.17
CA VAL A 6 1.83 -27.84 -40.62
C VAL A 6 1.69 -28.14 -39.13
N ILE A 7 1.99 -29.38 -38.70
CA ILE A 7 1.92 -29.76 -37.27
C ILE A 7 2.88 -28.92 -36.42
N VAL A 8 4.12 -28.72 -36.89
CA VAL A 8 5.12 -27.94 -36.15
C VAL A 8 4.70 -26.46 -36.06
N VAL A 9 4.18 -25.88 -37.14
CA VAL A 9 3.70 -24.48 -37.12
C VAL A 9 2.52 -24.31 -36.15
N MET A 10 1.54 -25.22 -36.18
CA MET A 10 0.40 -25.17 -35.26
C MET A 10 0.81 -25.39 -33.80
N ALA A 11 1.78 -26.27 -33.55
CA ALA A 11 2.33 -26.47 -32.21
C ALA A 11 3.04 -25.22 -31.67
N LEU A 12 3.81 -24.53 -32.51
CA LEU A 12 4.47 -23.27 -32.14
C LEU A 12 3.45 -22.15 -31.86
N LEU A 13 2.41 -22.04 -32.67
CA LEU A 13 1.32 -21.07 -32.46
C LEU A 13 0.56 -21.34 -31.16
N ALA A 14 0.21 -22.60 -30.89
CA ALA A 14 -0.45 -23.00 -29.65
C ALA A 14 0.41 -22.69 -28.41
N ALA A 15 1.73 -22.95 -28.49
CA ALA A 15 2.66 -22.63 -27.41
C ALA A 15 2.77 -21.11 -27.17
N ALA A 16 2.79 -20.31 -28.24
CA ALA A 16 2.82 -18.85 -28.14
C ALA A 16 1.53 -18.30 -27.50
N MET A 17 0.36 -18.76 -27.95
CA MET A 17 -0.93 -18.38 -27.38
C MET A 17 -1.07 -18.78 -25.91
N GLY A 18 -0.58 -19.97 -25.55
CA GLY A 18 -0.56 -20.43 -24.16
C GLY A 18 0.21 -19.47 -23.24
N ARG A 19 1.37 -18.97 -23.69
CA ARG A 19 2.14 -17.96 -22.93
C ARG A 19 1.39 -16.64 -22.78
N PHE A 20 0.72 -16.16 -23.84
CA PHE A 20 -0.06 -14.93 -23.77
C PHE A 20 -1.26 -15.02 -22.81
N LEU A 21 -1.91 -16.17 -22.73
CA LEU A 21 -3.02 -16.38 -21.79
C LEU A 21 -2.54 -16.37 -20.33
N VAL A 22 -1.40 -17.01 -20.05
CA VAL A 22 -0.80 -17.01 -18.69
C VAL A 22 -0.39 -15.59 -18.29
N ASP A 23 0.30 -14.87 -19.18
CA ASP A 23 0.72 -13.49 -18.96
C ASP A 23 -0.50 -12.55 -18.73
N SER A 24 -1.59 -12.75 -19.48
CA SER A 24 -2.83 -11.97 -19.30
C SER A 24 -3.54 -12.28 -17.97
N GLY A 25 -3.53 -13.55 -17.53
CA GLY A 25 -4.09 -13.95 -16.23
C GLY A 25 -3.32 -13.35 -15.05
N GLU A 26 -1.99 -13.36 -15.13
CA GLU A 26 -1.10 -12.83 -14.10
C GLU A 26 -1.25 -11.31 -13.96
N LYS A 27 -1.31 -10.57 -15.07
CA LYS A 27 -1.52 -9.11 -15.10
C LYS A 27 -2.76 -8.66 -14.33
N ASN A 28 -3.90 -9.32 -14.53
CA ASN A 28 -5.15 -8.96 -13.85
C ASN A 28 -5.06 -9.14 -12.33
N THR A 29 -4.36 -10.20 -11.87
CA THR A 29 -4.18 -10.44 -10.43
C THR A 29 -3.26 -9.41 -9.78
N VAL A 30 -2.25 -8.93 -10.51
CA VAL A 30 -1.33 -7.88 -10.05
C VAL A 30 -2.06 -6.54 -9.92
N GLU A 31 -2.93 -6.17 -10.87
CA GLU A 31 -3.71 -4.94 -10.81
C GLU A 31 -4.63 -4.91 -9.58
N VAL A 32 -5.37 -5.99 -9.33
CA VAL A 32 -6.26 -6.10 -8.16
C VAL A 32 -5.46 -5.99 -6.86
N ARG A 33 -4.33 -6.69 -6.75
CA ARG A 33 -3.46 -6.62 -5.57
C ARG A 33 -2.85 -5.23 -5.38
N SER A 34 -2.51 -4.55 -6.47
CA SER A 34 -2.03 -3.18 -6.46
C SER A 34 -3.09 -2.21 -5.91
N VAL A 35 -4.36 -2.35 -6.33
CA VAL A 35 -5.46 -1.54 -5.80
C VAL A 35 -5.69 -1.82 -4.32
N ARG A 36 -5.62 -3.10 -3.89
CA ARG A 36 -5.70 -3.45 -2.46
C ARG A 36 -4.55 -2.85 -1.66
N ALA A 37 -3.32 -2.91 -2.17
CA ALA A 37 -2.15 -2.32 -1.53
C ALA A 37 -2.31 -0.80 -1.38
N LEU A 38 -2.85 -0.13 -2.40
CA LEU A 38 -3.17 1.30 -2.35
C LEU A 38 -4.23 1.62 -1.28
N LEU A 39 -5.33 0.85 -1.26
CA LEU A 39 -6.40 1.03 -0.28
C LEU A 39 -5.89 0.84 1.15
N VAL A 40 -5.07 -0.19 1.37
CA VAL A 40 -4.44 -0.47 2.66
C VAL A 40 -3.51 0.65 3.10
N ALA A 41 -2.70 1.18 2.18
CA ALA A 41 -1.85 2.34 2.45
C ALA A 41 -2.70 3.55 2.85
N GLN A 42 -3.79 3.82 2.14
CA GLN A 42 -4.70 4.93 2.42
C GLN A 42 -5.38 4.78 3.78
N SER A 43 -5.97 3.62 4.07
CA SER A 43 -6.59 3.34 5.37
C SER A 43 -5.59 3.41 6.52
N GLY A 44 -4.34 2.95 6.30
CA GLY A 44 -3.28 3.08 7.28
C GLY A 44 -2.99 4.54 7.62
N LEU A 45 -2.94 5.40 6.60
CA LEU A 45 -2.75 6.83 6.76
C LEU A 45 -3.92 7.49 7.51
N GLU A 46 -5.17 7.14 7.20
CA GLU A 46 -6.36 7.64 7.88
C GLU A 46 -6.34 7.31 9.38
N VAL A 47 -5.95 6.07 9.74
CA VAL A 47 -5.78 5.66 11.13
C VAL A 47 -4.68 6.46 11.82
N ALA A 48 -3.56 6.68 11.15
CA ALA A 48 -2.45 7.45 11.71
C ALA A 48 -2.80 8.94 11.88
N LEU A 49 -3.52 9.53 10.91
CA LEU A 49 -3.98 10.91 10.97
C LEU A 49 -5.00 11.10 12.10
N TYR A 50 -5.90 10.14 12.31
CA TYR A 50 -6.83 10.14 13.44
C TYR A 50 -6.12 10.07 14.80
N ARG A 51 -5.02 9.31 14.90
CA ARG A 51 -4.18 9.24 16.12
C ARG A 51 -3.35 10.51 16.33
N LEU A 52 -2.97 11.18 15.24
CA LEU A 52 -2.22 12.42 15.28
C LEU A 52 -3.12 13.61 15.69
N PHE A 53 -4.32 13.70 15.10
CA PHE A 53 -5.31 14.75 15.36
C PHE A 53 -6.63 14.18 15.92
N PRO A 54 -6.62 13.61 17.14
CA PRO A 54 -7.87 13.17 17.76
C PRO A 54 -8.75 14.39 18.07
N LYS A 55 -10.06 14.20 18.07
CA LYS A 55 -11.03 15.24 18.42
C LYS A 55 -10.85 15.60 19.90
N ARG A 56 -10.13 16.68 20.18
CA ARG A 56 -9.95 17.23 21.53
C ARG A 56 -10.88 18.39 21.77
N THR A 57 -11.31 18.53 23.02
CA THR A 57 -11.83 19.78 23.55
C THR A 57 -10.82 20.30 24.56
N LEU A 58 -10.81 21.61 24.86
CA LEU A 58 -9.92 22.19 25.87
C LEU A 58 -10.07 21.51 27.25
N ALA A 59 -11.24 20.91 27.52
CA ALA A 59 -11.53 20.17 28.74
C ALA A 59 -11.01 18.71 28.74
N GLN A 60 -10.64 18.15 27.58
CA GLN A 60 -10.22 16.76 27.42
C GLN A 60 -8.98 16.68 26.51
N PRO A 61 -7.77 16.92 27.06
CA PRO A 61 -6.53 16.91 26.28
C PRO A 61 -6.06 15.49 25.89
N ASN A 62 -6.66 14.44 26.46
CA ASN A 62 -6.28 13.06 26.22
C ASN A 62 -7.15 12.42 25.12
N PRO A 63 -6.58 11.57 24.24
CA PRO A 63 -5.18 11.17 24.19
C PRO A 63 -4.26 12.24 23.53
N PRO A 64 -2.96 12.29 23.89
CA PRO A 64 -1.99 13.19 23.27
C PRO A 64 -1.79 12.87 21.77
N ALA A 65 -1.19 13.80 21.02
CA ALA A 65 -0.95 13.59 19.59
C ALA A 65 0.17 12.57 19.46
N VAL A 66 -0.08 11.48 18.73
CA VAL A 66 0.88 10.38 18.63
C VAL A 66 1.46 10.33 17.22
N CYS A 67 2.70 10.79 17.08
CA CYS A 67 3.52 10.65 15.87
C CYS A 67 4.56 9.53 16.11
N LEU A 68 4.19 8.28 15.81
CA LEU A 68 5.11 7.15 15.95
C LEU A 68 6.05 7.07 14.76
N ALA A 69 7.34 6.86 15.02
CA ALA A 69 8.35 6.68 13.98
C ALA A 69 7.99 5.52 13.03
N THR A 70 7.38 4.45 13.54
CA THR A 70 6.82 3.36 12.74
C THR A 70 5.65 2.70 13.48
N SER A 71 4.55 2.46 12.79
CA SER A 71 3.35 1.80 13.29
C SER A 71 2.86 0.76 12.27
N PRO A 72 3.07 -0.54 12.50
CA PRO A 72 2.44 -1.58 11.69
C PRO A 72 0.94 -1.66 11.97
N LEU A 73 0.16 -1.86 10.92
CA LEU A 73 -1.29 -2.02 10.95
C LEU A 73 -1.63 -3.28 10.14
N SER A 74 -2.25 -4.25 10.81
CA SER A 74 -2.76 -5.46 10.17
C SER A 74 -4.26 -5.32 9.90
N PHE A 75 -4.68 -5.74 8.71
CA PHE A 75 -6.08 -5.76 8.30
C PHE A 75 -6.61 -7.19 8.15
N ALA A 76 -5.97 -8.17 8.81
CA ALA A 76 -6.30 -9.58 8.72
C ALA A 76 -7.76 -9.93 9.08
N SER A 77 -8.43 -9.09 9.86
CA SER A 77 -9.86 -9.23 10.20
C SER A 77 -10.81 -8.80 9.09
N ASN A 78 -10.33 -8.12 8.04
CA ASN A 78 -11.14 -7.66 6.92
C ASN A 78 -10.98 -8.61 5.72
N PRO A 79 -12.02 -9.34 5.31
CA PRO A 79 -11.93 -10.31 4.21
C PRO A 79 -11.40 -9.74 2.90
N GLY A 80 -11.65 -8.44 2.64
CA GLY A 80 -11.16 -7.74 1.44
C GLY A 80 -9.66 -7.40 1.46
N LEU A 81 -9.02 -7.45 2.63
CA LEU A 81 -7.62 -7.06 2.87
C LEU A 81 -6.79 -8.20 3.46
N THR A 82 -7.27 -9.44 3.38
CA THR A 82 -6.51 -10.63 3.75
C THR A 82 -5.19 -10.66 2.98
N ASN A 83 -4.11 -11.05 3.67
CA ASN A 83 -2.73 -11.01 3.15
C ASN A 83 -2.23 -9.61 2.78
N CYS A 84 -2.80 -8.56 3.39
CA CYS A 84 -2.28 -7.21 3.30
C CYS A 84 -1.96 -6.61 4.67
N GLN A 85 -0.95 -5.76 4.70
CA GLN A 85 -0.53 -5.01 5.89
C GLN A 85 -0.12 -3.59 5.47
N ALA A 86 -0.33 -2.61 6.35
CA ALA A 86 0.22 -1.27 6.20
C ALA A 86 1.29 -1.01 7.25
N VAL A 87 2.31 -0.25 6.87
CA VAL A 87 3.30 0.28 7.81
C VAL A 87 3.31 1.79 7.63
N VAL A 88 2.95 2.51 8.69
CA VAL A 88 2.95 3.97 8.68
C VAL A 88 4.17 4.50 9.43
N ARG A 89 4.80 5.53 8.91
CA ARG A 89 5.91 6.26 9.53
C ARG A 89 5.51 7.72 9.67
N CYS A 90 5.79 8.31 10.81
CA CYS A 90 5.55 9.72 11.06
C CYS A 90 6.86 10.41 11.41
N ALA A 91 7.11 11.55 10.78
CA ALA A 91 8.25 12.42 11.03
C ALA A 91 7.76 13.86 11.23
N THR A 92 8.29 14.55 12.23
CA THR A 92 8.08 15.99 12.40
C THR A 92 8.99 16.76 11.46
N VAL A 93 8.43 17.69 10.71
CA VAL A 93 9.17 18.56 9.78
C VAL A 93 8.92 20.03 10.15
N PRO A 94 9.95 20.89 10.15
CA PRO A 94 9.75 22.32 10.38
C PRO A 94 9.09 22.94 9.17
N VAL A 95 8.11 23.82 9.40
CA VAL A 95 7.31 24.43 8.34
C VAL A 95 7.18 25.91 8.61
N THR A 96 7.52 26.71 7.62
CA THR A 96 7.40 28.16 7.73
C THR A 96 6.02 28.58 7.22
N TYR A 97 5.17 29.11 8.12
CA TYR A 97 3.89 29.70 7.77
C TYR A 97 3.83 31.13 8.30
N ASN A 98 3.54 32.10 7.41
CA ASN A 98 3.46 33.52 7.75
C ASN A 98 4.70 34.08 8.51
N GLY A 99 5.90 33.62 8.14
CA GLY A 99 7.16 34.05 8.77
C GLY A 99 7.48 33.41 10.13
N SER A 100 6.58 32.56 10.67
CA SER A 100 6.81 31.78 11.89
C SER A 100 7.11 30.31 11.55
N VAL A 101 8.04 29.70 12.29
CA VAL A 101 8.37 28.27 12.16
C VAL A 101 7.46 27.47 13.08
N THR A 102 6.59 26.66 12.49
CA THR A 102 5.67 25.76 13.18
C THR A 102 6.03 24.31 12.87
N ASN A 103 5.65 23.39 13.75
CA ASN A 103 5.82 21.96 13.53
C ASN A 103 4.77 21.43 12.54
N GLY A 104 5.22 20.90 11.41
CA GLY A 104 4.44 20.04 10.54
C GLY A 104 4.71 18.57 10.84
N TYR A 105 3.82 17.73 10.34
CA TYR A 105 3.90 16.28 10.43
C TYR A 105 3.84 15.70 9.04
N ARG A 106 4.76 14.79 8.77
CA ARG A 106 4.88 14.09 7.51
C ARG A 106 4.66 12.61 7.76
N LEU A 107 3.57 12.11 7.21
CA LEU A 107 3.17 10.73 7.35
C LEU A 107 3.40 10.00 6.03
N GLU A 108 4.07 8.85 6.10
CA GLU A 108 4.28 7.95 4.98
C GLU A 108 3.64 6.62 5.33
N SER A 109 2.75 6.11 4.47
CA SER A 109 2.09 4.83 4.65
C SER A 109 2.43 3.90 3.50
N VAL A 110 2.99 2.74 3.81
CA VAL A 110 3.33 1.69 2.85
C VAL A 110 2.38 0.53 3.04
N GLY A 111 1.49 0.30 2.07
CA GLY A 111 0.61 -0.86 2.01
C GLY A 111 1.26 -1.96 1.18
N THR A 112 1.35 -3.17 1.72
CA THR A 112 1.90 -4.34 1.04
C THR A 112 0.87 -5.47 1.03
N CYS A 113 0.61 -6.06 -0.13
CA CYS A 113 -0.31 -7.18 -0.32
C CYS A 113 0.38 -8.34 -1.03
N GLY A 114 0.18 -9.56 -0.53
CA GLY A 114 0.83 -10.77 -1.02
C GLY A 114 1.95 -11.25 -0.08
N SER A 115 2.54 -12.40 -0.41
CA SER A 115 3.67 -12.96 0.33
C SER A 115 4.98 -12.64 -0.41
N SER A 116 6.04 -12.32 0.31
CA SER A 116 7.41 -12.23 -0.26
C SER A 116 8.26 -13.45 0.10
N ASP A 117 7.63 -14.52 0.59
CA ASP A 117 8.34 -15.76 0.94
C ASP A 117 8.63 -16.59 -0.33
N LEU A 118 9.84 -16.40 -0.84
CA LEU A 118 10.37 -17.12 -1.99
C LEU A 118 10.67 -18.61 -1.69
N ASN A 119 10.70 -18.99 -0.41
CA ASN A 119 10.95 -20.38 0.01
C ASN A 119 9.65 -21.17 0.22
N SER A 120 8.49 -20.52 0.09
CA SER A 120 7.20 -21.19 0.15
C SER A 120 7.05 -22.21 -0.99
N ALA A 121 6.34 -23.30 -0.73
CA ALA A 121 6.00 -24.30 -1.76
C ALA A 121 5.22 -23.71 -2.95
N ASN A 122 4.63 -22.53 -2.76
CA ASN A 122 3.99 -21.74 -3.80
C ASN A 122 4.38 -20.27 -3.63
N PRO A 123 5.53 -19.83 -4.17
CA PRO A 123 6.00 -18.46 -4.02
C PRO A 123 5.00 -17.53 -4.71
N ASP A 124 4.49 -16.56 -3.96
CA ASP A 124 3.57 -15.54 -4.47
C ASP A 124 4.33 -14.24 -4.67
N PHE A 125 3.81 -13.35 -5.53
CA PHE A 125 4.38 -12.01 -5.69
C PHE A 125 3.70 -11.02 -4.73
N ALA A 126 4.52 -10.30 -3.95
CA ALA A 126 4.06 -9.19 -3.14
C ALA A 126 4.08 -7.87 -3.93
N VAL A 127 3.01 -7.08 -3.81
CA VAL A 127 2.90 -5.74 -4.40
C VAL A 127 2.83 -4.72 -3.27
N SER A 128 3.59 -3.63 -3.41
CA SER A 128 3.61 -2.53 -2.45
C SER A 128 3.23 -1.20 -3.09
N ARG A 129 2.46 -0.37 -2.36
CA ARG A 129 2.15 1.02 -2.72
C ARG A 129 2.45 1.92 -1.54
N THR A 130 3.05 3.07 -1.83
CA THR A 130 3.42 4.08 -0.82
C THR A 130 2.62 5.34 -1.06
N LEU A 131 2.05 5.88 0.01
CA LEU A 131 1.37 7.17 0.04
C LEU A 131 2.01 8.06 1.09
N MET A 132 2.00 9.37 0.82
CA MET A 132 2.64 10.34 1.68
C MET A 132 1.75 11.57 1.80
N VAL A 133 1.56 12.05 3.03
CA VAL A 133 0.76 13.25 3.31
C VAL A 133 1.46 14.08 4.36
N GLU A 134 1.34 15.40 4.19
CA GLU A 134 1.80 16.39 5.14
C GLU A 134 0.59 17.06 5.79
N ALA A 135 0.67 17.23 7.10
CA ALA A 135 -0.36 17.87 7.90
C ALA A 135 0.27 18.90 8.83
N TYR A 136 -0.44 19.99 9.06
CA TYR A 136 0.01 21.12 9.85
C TYR A 136 -0.98 21.32 11.00
N ASP A 137 -0.47 21.57 12.21
CA ASP A 137 -1.30 21.73 13.43
C ASP A 137 -2.23 22.96 13.36
N GLY A 138 -1.97 23.87 12.41
CA GLY A 138 -2.68 25.14 12.29
C GLY A 138 -2.24 26.09 13.41
N GLY A 139 -1.74 27.27 13.05
CA GLY A 139 -1.71 28.35 14.02
C GLY A 139 -3.16 28.69 14.38
N THR A 140 -3.44 28.92 15.66
CA THR A 140 -4.70 29.58 16.05
C THR A 140 -4.87 30.85 15.21
N PRO A 141 -6.02 31.06 14.54
CA PRO A 141 -6.27 32.31 13.83
C PRO A 141 -6.21 33.53 14.75
#